data_AF-A0A941UX80-F1
#
_entry.id   AF-A0A941UX80-F1
#
_cell.length_a   1.000
_cell.length_b   1.000
_cell.length_c   1.000
_cell.angle_alpha   90.00
_cell.angle_beta   90.00
_cell.angle_gamma   90.00
#
_symmetry.space_group_name_H-M   'P 1'
#
loop_
_entity.id
_entity.type
_entity.pdbx_description
1 polymer ?
#
loop_
_entity_poly.entity_id
_entity_poly.type
_entity_poly.pdbx_seq_one_letter_code
_entity_poly.pdbx_strand_id
1 'polypeptide(L)' 'KWREDWVTTLRLRTTFQTDPSWGSAQLDLRFPITSDLRGYLQVFSGYGESMIDYNFRKTAVGLGVSIGTYY' A
#
# COMPACT_ATOMS: atom_id res chain seq x y z
N LYS A 1 -18.38 16.48 -15.03
CA LYS A 1 -18.58 16.38 -13.57
C LYS A 1 -17.34 15.69 -13.01
N TRP A 2 -16.34 16.49 -12.65
CA TRP A 2 -14.99 16.04 -12.33
C TRP A 2 -15.02 15.28 -11.02
N ARG A 3 -14.49 14.07 -11.04
CA ARG A 3 -14.62 13.13 -9.94
C ARG A 3 -13.30 13.16 -9.17
N GLU A 4 -13.27 14.02 -8.16
CA GLU A 4 -12.20 14.12 -7.17
C GLU A 4 -12.29 12.92 -6.22
N ASP A 5 -12.04 11.73 -6.74
CA ASP A 5 -12.15 10.52 -5.92
C ASP A 5 -10.87 10.30 -5.13
N TRP A 6 -10.97 10.62 -3.85
CA TRP A 6 -10.06 10.10 -2.85
C TRP A 6 -10.34 8.60 -2.70
N VAL A 7 -9.35 7.77 -3.03
CA VAL A 7 -9.48 6.32 -2.93
C VAL A 7 -8.48 5.82 -1.90
N THR A 8 -9.02 5.40 -0.77
CA THR A 8 -8.26 4.75 0.30
C THR A 8 -8.55 3.26 0.26
N THR A 9 -7.52 2.46 0.08
CA THR A 9 -7.60 1.00 0.10
C THR A 9 -6.73 0.46 1.22
N LEU A 10 -7.33 -0.31 2.12
CA LEU A 10 -6.60 -1.03 3.15
C LEU A 10 -6.67 -2.52 2.82
N ARG A 11 -5.51 -3.16 2.66
CA ARG A 11 -5.38 -4.61 2.46
C ARG A 11 -4.66 -5.21 3.65
N LEU A 12 -5.38 -6.04 4.39
CA LEU A 12 -4.81 -6.86 5.45
C LEU A 12 -4.78 -8.29 4.93
N ARG A 13 -3.59 -8.89 4.92
CA ARG A 13 -3.39 -10.29 4.58
C ARG A 13 -2.82 -10.95 5.82
N THR A 14 -3.57 -11.89 6.37
CA THR A 14 -3.11 -12.76 7.46
C THR A 14 -3.22 -14.20 6.98
N THR A 15 -2.25 -15.03 7.30
CA THR A 15 -2.33 -16.46 7.07
C THR A 15 -3.01 -17.05 8.32
N PHE A 16 -4.27 -17.50 8.20
CA PHE A 16 -5.02 -18.16 9.29
C PHE A 16 -4.55 -19.61 9.52
N GLN A 17 -3.24 -19.85 9.49
CA GLN A 17 -2.64 -21.17 9.70
C GLN A 17 -1.82 -21.09 11.00
N THR A 18 -2.18 -21.97 11.92
CA THR A 18 -1.66 -22.11 13.29
C THR A 18 -0.14 -21.96 13.36
N ASP A 19 0.30 -21.05 14.25
CA ASP A 19 1.64 -20.77 14.77
C ASP A 19 2.85 -21.08 13.86
N PRO A 20 3.64 -20.07 13.42
CA PRO A 20 3.58 -18.61 13.68
C PRO A 20 2.68 -17.83 12.70
N SER A 21 1.96 -16.82 13.21
CA SER A 21 1.09 -15.96 12.40
C SER A 21 1.89 -14.84 11.71
N TRP A 22 2.32 -15.09 10.48
CA TRP A 22 2.90 -14.04 9.63
C TRP A 22 1.77 -13.27 8.93
N GLY A 23 1.70 -11.97 9.23
CA GLY A 23 0.73 -11.05 8.65
C GLY A 23 1.42 -9.95 7.84
N SER A 24 0.73 -9.46 6.82
CA SER A 24 1.10 -8.25 6.09
C SER A 24 -0.06 -7.28 6.04
N ALA A 25 0.21 -6.03 6.38
CA ALA A 25 -0.69 -4.91 6.23
C ALA A 25 -0.21 -4.03 5.08
N GLN A 26 -1.12 -3.59 4.24
CA GLN A 26 -0.86 -2.68 3.14
C GLN A 26 -1.95 -1.61 3.13
N LEU A 27 -1.53 -0.37 3.00
CA LEU A 27 -2.37 0.81 2.95
C LEU A 27 -2.03 1.57 1.68
N ASP A 28 -3.01 1.74 0.80
CA ASP A 28 -2.89 2.47 -0.44
C ASP A 28 -3.81 3.70 -0.38
N LEU A 29 -3.24 4.89 -0.51
CA LEU A 29 -3.94 6.16 -0.59
C LEU A 29 -3.75 6.72 -1.99
N ARG A 30 -4.85 7.09 -2.63
CA ARG A 30 -4.82 7.79 -3.91
C ARG A 30 -5.59 9.09 -3.77
N PHE A 31 -4.92 10.19 -4.08
CA PHE A 31 -5.49 11.52 -3.96
C PHE A 31 -5.30 12.27 -5.28
N PRO A 32 -6.36 12.91 -5.80
CA PRO A 32 -6.24 13.81 -6.94
C PRO A 32 -5.48 15.08 -6.49
N ILE A 33 -4.40 15.44 -7.20
CA ILE A 33 -3.65 16.69 -6.94
C ILE A 33 -4.14 17.79 -7.89
N THR A 34 -4.41 17.45 -9.15
CA THR A 34 -4.95 18.36 -10.19
C THR A 34 -5.76 17.53 -11.19
N SER A 35 -6.55 18.15 -12.08
CA SER A 35 -7.39 17.46 -13.08
C SER A 35 -6.65 16.36 -13.87
N ASP A 36 -5.36 16.55 -14.17
CA ASP A 36 -4.52 15.58 -14.91
C ASP A 36 -3.53 14.83 -14.01
N LEU A 37 -3.40 15.19 -12.73
CA LEU A 37 -2.35 14.67 -11.85
C LEU A 37 -2.93 13.94 -10.64
N ARG A 38 -2.59 12.65 -10.52
CA ARG A 38 -3.03 11.79 -9.42
C ARG A 38 -1.83 11.34 -8.61
N GLY A 39 -1.85 11.61 -7.31
CA GLY A 39 -0.88 11.09 -6.36
C GLY A 39 -1.28 9.70 -5.90
N TYR A 40 -0.30 8.82 -5.71
CA TYR A 40 -0.48 7.54 -5.03
C TYR A 40 0.59 7.38 -3.95
N LEU A 41 0.15 6.93 -2.78
CA LEU A 41 0.98 6.61 -1.62
C LEU A 41 0.63 5.19 -1.19
N GLN A 42 1.62 4.33 -1.08
CA GLN A 42 1.49 2.94 -0.70
C GLN A 42 2.40 2.66 0.49
N VAL A 43 1.85 2.20 1.59
CA VAL A 43 2.59 1.81 2.78
C VAL A 43 2.32 0.34 3.02
N PHE A 44 3.36 -0.48 2.92
CA PHE A 44 3.33 -1.90 3.18
C PHE A 44 4.15 -2.21 4.43
N SER A 45 3.63 -3.04 5.32
CA SER A 45 4.30 -3.51 6.54
C SER A 45 3.97 -4.98 6.73
N GLY A 46 4.97 -5.86 6.64
CA GLY A 46 4.76 -7.30 6.75
C GLY A 46 5.83 -8.04 7.56
N TYR A 47 5.42 -9.15 8.15
CA TYR A 47 6.29 -10.14 8.77
C TYR A 47 6.84 -11.07 7.69
N GLY A 48 8.16 -11.07 7.49
CA GLY A 48 8.83 -11.96 6.54
C GLY A 48 9.05 -13.35 7.13
N GLU A 49 8.55 -14.39 6.46
CA GLU A 49 8.78 -15.81 6.76
C GLU A 49 10.23 -16.26 6.50
N SER A 50 11.22 -15.89 7.34
CA SER A 50 12.56 -16.52 7.24
C SER A 50 13.26 -16.70 8.59
N MET A 51 13.45 -17.97 8.95
CA MET A 51 14.02 -18.51 10.20
C MET A 51 15.50 -18.19 10.47
N ILE A 52 16.14 -17.29 9.72
CA ILE A 52 17.57 -16.93 9.90
C ILE A 52 17.80 -15.47 10.33
N ASP A 53 16.78 -14.59 10.28
CA ASP A 53 16.91 -13.25 10.85
C ASP A 53 15.54 -12.73 11.33
N TYR A 54 15.24 -13.02 12.60
CA TYR A 54 13.89 -12.94 13.18
C TYR A 54 13.38 -11.52 13.49
N ASN A 55 14.03 -10.44 13.02
CA ASN A 55 13.74 -9.09 13.54
C ASN A 55 13.67 -7.94 12.52
N PHE A 56 13.57 -8.21 11.21
CA PHE A 56 13.36 -7.15 10.22
C PHE A 56 11.90 -7.04 9.81
N ARG A 57 11.14 -6.22 10.54
CA ARG A 57 9.85 -5.71 10.04
C ARG A 57 10.12 -4.89 8.78
N LYS A 58 9.82 -5.45 7.60
CA LYS A 58 9.95 -4.73 6.34
C LYS A 58 8.75 -3.80 6.19
N THR A 59 8.96 -2.55 6.60
CA THR A 59 8.08 -1.44 6.26
C THR A 59 8.58 -0.85 4.93
N ALA A 60 7.83 -1.06 3.85
CA ALA A 60 8.08 -0.44 2.57
C ALA A 60 7.11 0.70 2.36
N VAL A 61 7.62 1.87 1.99
CA VAL A 61 6.81 3.04 1.64
C VAL A 61 7.10 3.38 0.19
N GLY A 62 6.08 3.32 -0.66
CA GLY A 62 6.10 3.73 -2.04
C GLY A 62 5.30 5.01 -2.20
N LEU A 63 5.86 5.99 -2.89
CA LEU A 63 5.15 7.20 -3.30
C LEU A 63 5.34 7.38 -4.80
N GLY A 64 4.32 7.89 -5.47
CA GLY A 64 4.47 8.33 -6.84
C GLY A 64 3.28 9.11 -7.35
N VAL A 65 3.39 9.52 -8.59
CA VAL A 65 2.42 10.36 -9.28
C VAL A 65 2.15 9.77 -10.65
N SER A 66 0.88 9.77 -11.06
CA SER A 66 0.50 9.50 -12.43
C SER A 66 -0.06 10.76 -13.06
N ILE A 67 0.43 11.06 -14.25
CA ILE A 67 -0.06 12.14 -15.09
C ILE A 67 -0.93 11.46 -16.13
N GLY A 68 -2.23 11.69 -16.07
CA GLY A 68 -3.15 11.30 -17.11
C GLY A 68 -3.36 12.51 -18.01
N THR A 69 -2.52 12.66 -19.03
CA THR A 69 -2.80 13.61 -20.12
C THR A 69 -4.15 13.25 -20.74
N TYR A 70 -5.10 14.17 -20.64
CA TYR A 70 -6.28 14.16 -21.49
C TYR A 70 -5.88 14.65 -22.90
N TYR A 71 -6.14 13.84 -23.92
CA TYR A 71 -6.09 14.26 -25.33
C TYR A 71 -7.51 14.64 -25.77
#